data_AF-A0A108TDC4-F1
#
_entry.id   AF-A0A108TDC4-F1
#
_cell.length_a   1.000
_cell.length_b   1.000
_cell.length_c   1.000
_cell.angle_alpha   90.00
_cell.angle_beta   90.00
_cell.angle_gamma   90.00
#
_symmetry.space_group_name_H-M   'P 1'
#
loop_
_entity.id
_entity.type
_entity.pdbx_description
1 polymer ?
#
loop_
_entity_poly.entity_id
_entity_poly.type
_entity_poly.pdbx_seq_one_letter_code
_entity_poly.pdbx_strand_id
1 'polypeptide(L)'
;MGRWNQGWIGLLCWASCRWSIWACASSAEIEESKLEIIQPSQPDKQEYTYHPVEYRKWQSGNFQSWSTQDSRETRTIDGMNWYQPTVQHAQTFWGGRTNLHPTSIIGKKGFFRVATCEGRSFLLDPDEGAFLIHGIQHVRPGTSSAQQQALQRKFGSVVRWSEETGTLLSVNHFNYISYGSKRVEAFPPEPRIPLLNPSSRKMAYAENLHLLSSFMWDMSKNLGYAFEDNKYNRLVLLFEPTFTSYIDELTREKVRFYVKADDAYYEGKKYTNTEGGGWLVRTQQHRGEFYQNFCLRLLESRRCVGWVHFEYNDAVDTNKGVVSLDYEPYVSYLEQVSQLNQQVHSLVDYYDKRKNK
;
A
#
# COMPACT_ATOMS: atom_id res chain seq x y z
N MET A 1 7.45 68.50 -1.12
CA MET A 1 8.92 68.32 -1.25
C MET A 1 9.19 66.83 -1.35
N GLY A 2 9.78 66.22 -2.37
CA GLY A 2 10.20 66.61 -3.71
C GLY A 2 10.14 65.35 -4.59
N ARG A 3 9.86 65.56 -5.87
CA ARG A 3 9.91 64.57 -6.97
C ARG A 3 11.35 64.17 -7.32
N TRP A 4 11.47 63.37 -8.39
CA TRP A 4 12.63 63.09 -9.26
C TRP A 4 13.40 61.79 -8.86
N ASN A 5 13.76 60.85 -9.76
CA ASN A 5 13.73 60.84 -11.22
C ASN A 5 13.86 59.42 -11.82
N GLN A 6 13.45 59.26 -13.08
CA GLN A 6 13.60 58.09 -13.96
C GLN A 6 15.02 57.93 -14.58
N GLY A 7 15.28 56.75 -15.15
CA GLY A 7 16.28 56.45 -16.20
C GLY A 7 17.33 55.41 -15.76
N TRP A 8 17.80 54.43 -16.53
CA TRP A 8 17.89 54.23 -17.98
C TRP A 8 18.01 52.74 -18.35
N ILE A 9 17.68 52.46 -19.62
CA ILE A 9 17.86 51.23 -20.41
C ILE A 9 19.33 50.82 -20.55
N GLY A 10 19.59 49.51 -20.57
CA GLY A 10 20.86 48.92 -21.02
C GLY A 10 20.65 47.55 -21.66
N LEU A 11 20.35 47.53 -22.96
CA LEU A 11 20.41 46.36 -23.83
C LEU A 11 21.87 46.22 -24.31
N LEU A 12 22.50 45.05 -24.16
CA LEU A 12 23.72 44.70 -24.89
C LEU A 12 23.69 43.21 -25.23
N CYS A 13 23.76 42.96 -26.53
CA CYS A 13 23.72 41.66 -27.20
C CYS A 13 25.07 41.42 -27.88
N TRP A 14 25.39 40.13 -28.12
CA TRP A 14 26.48 39.58 -28.95
C TRP A 14 27.92 39.64 -28.41
N ALA A 15 28.81 38.64 -28.58
CA ALA A 15 28.80 37.31 -29.21
C ALA A 15 29.98 36.50 -28.56
N SER A 16 29.92 35.19 -28.32
CA SER A 16 30.27 34.06 -29.21
C SER A 16 31.39 33.22 -28.60
N CYS A 17 31.14 31.94 -28.32
CA CYS A 17 32.11 30.87 -28.58
C CYS A 17 31.40 29.51 -28.63
N ARG A 18 31.64 28.82 -29.74
CA ARG A 18 30.99 27.59 -30.23
C ARG A 18 31.58 26.35 -29.55
N TRP A 19 30.73 25.37 -29.28
CA TRP A 19 31.05 23.96 -29.53
C TRP A 19 29.89 23.36 -30.30
N SER A 20 30.22 22.77 -31.45
CA SER A 20 29.30 22.12 -32.38
C SER A 20 29.52 20.62 -32.28
N ILE A 21 28.46 19.85 -32.05
CA ILE A 21 28.40 18.45 -32.45
C ILE A 21 27.26 18.36 -33.46
N TRP A 22 27.61 18.00 -34.70
CA TRP A 22 26.67 17.69 -35.76
C TRP A 22 26.28 16.22 -35.68
N ALA A 23 24.98 15.93 -35.76
CA ALA A 23 24.46 14.70 -36.32
C ALA A 23 23.23 15.05 -37.17
N CYS A 24 23.23 14.60 -38.42
CA CYS A 24 22.24 14.95 -39.43
C CYS A 24 20.91 14.22 -39.24
N ALA A 25 19.84 15.01 -39.34
CA ALA A 25 18.46 14.79 -39.75
C ALA A 25 17.90 13.38 -40.02
N SER A 26 16.73 13.12 -39.43
CA SER A 26 15.49 13.03 -40.24
C SER A 26 14.33 13.65 -39.48
N SER A 27 13.68 14.64 -40.10
CA SER A 27 12.44 15.25 -39.64
C SER A 27 11.28 14.28 -39.83
N ALA A 28 10.84 13.66 -38.75
CA ALA A 28 9.46 13.24 -38.61
C ALA A 28 8.85 14.19 -37.58
N GLU A 29 7.98 15.09 -38.05
CA GLU A 29 7.03 15.78 -37.19
C GLU A 29 6.23 14.70 -36.48
N ILE A 30 6.47 14.49 -35.19
CA ILE A 30 5.54 13.76 -34.34
C ILE A 30 4.40 14.74 -34.14
N GLU A 31 3.32 14.56 -34.90
CA GLU A 31 2.01 15.11 -34.54
C GLU A 31 1.76 14.72 -33.08
N GLU A 32 1.76 15.70 -32.18
CA GLU A 32 1.12 15.58 -30.89
C GLU A 32 -0.34 15.23 -31.19
N SER A 33 -0.65 13.93 -31.16
CA SER A 33 -2.00 13.43 -31.28
C SER A 33 -2.83 14.20 -30.26
N LYS A 34 -3.75 15.03 -30.75
CA LYS A 34 -4.81 15.62 -29.95
C LYS A 34 -5.41 14.49 -29.13
N LEU A 35 -5.18 14.52 -27.81
CA LEU A 35 -5.97 13.77 -26.87
C LEU A 35 -7.40 14.27 -27.04
N GLU A 36 -8.17 13.60 -27.90
CA GLU A 36 -9.60 13.79 -27.96
C GLU A 36 -10.14 13.48 -26.57
N ILE A 37 -10.61 14.53 -25.91
CA ILE A 37 -11.46 14.41 -24.74
C ILE A 37 -12.71 13.70 -25.24
N ILE A 38 -12.78 12.38 -25.06
CA ILE A 38 -14.02 11.63 -25.25
C ILE A 38 -15.01 12.21 -24.23
N GLN A 39 -15.87 13.10 -24.71
CA GLN A 39 -17.06 13.51 -23.98
C GLN A 39 -17.95 12.26 -23.85
N PRO A 40 -18.53 11.97 -22.68
CA PRO A 40 -19.49 10.88 -22.56
C PRO A 40 -20.72 11.23 -23.41
N SER A 41 -20.86 10.55 -24.55
CA SER A 41 -21.89 10.77 -25.57
C SER A 41 -23.20 9.99 -25.31
N GLN A 42 -23.60 9.81 -24.04
CA GLN A 42 -24.83 9.10 -23.70
C GLN A 42 -25.51 9.71 -22.45
N PRO A 43 -26.26 10.81 -22.57
CA PRO A 43 -26.98 11.44 -21.44
C PRO A 43 -28.08 10.55 -20.83
N ASP A 44 -28.51 9.49 -21.51
CA ASP A 44 -29.68 8.68 -21.10
C ASP A 44 -29.34 7.35 -20.40
N LYS A 45 -28.06 6.96 -20.31
CA LYS A 45 -27.66 5.73 -19.60
C LYS A 45 -27.19 6.04 -18.20
N GLN A 46 -27.75 5.38 -17.18
CA GLN A 46 -27.22 5.38 -15.82
C GLN A 46 -25.73 5.01 -15.85
N GLU A 47 -24.93 5.60 -14.95
CA GLU A 47 -23.48 5.34 -14.88
C GLU A 47 -23.15 3.85 -14.68
N TYR A 48 -24.03 3.12 -14.00
CA TYR A 48 -23.88 1.71 -13.72
C TYR A 48 -25.09 0.91 -14.16
N THR A 49 -24.83 -0.30 -14.64
CA THR A 49 -25.79 -1.41 -14.65
C THR A 49 -25.56 -2.22 -13.39
N TYR A 50 -26.56 -2.28 -12.51
CA TYR A 50 -26.47 -2.97 -11.22
C TYR A 50 -26.93 -4.43 -11.31
N HIS A 51 -26.29 -5.30 -10.52
CA HIS A 51 -26.67 -6.71 -10.42
C HIS A 51 -26.84 -7.12 -8.94
N PRO A 52 -28.00 -7.64 -8.51
CA PRO A 52 -28.16 -8.12 -7.14
C PRO A 52 -27.32 -9.38 -6.89
N VAL A 53 -26.68 -9.46 -5.73
CA VAL A 53 -25.96 -10.66 -5.27
C VAL A 53 -26.67 -11.25 -4.06
N GLU A 54 -27.07 -12.52 -4.12
CA GLU A 54 -27.76 -13.18 -3.00
C GLU A 54 -26.80 -13.41 -1.82
N TYR A 55 -27.24 -13.11 -0.58
CA TYR A 55 -26.44 -13.28 0.62
C TYR A 55 -27.27 -13.72 1.84
N ARG A 56 -26.59 -14.21 2.89
CA ARG A 56 -27.15 -14.42 4.23
C ARG A 56 -26.37 -13.59 5.24
N LYS A 57 -27.03 -12.71 6.01
CA LYS A 57 -26.35 -11.95 7.07
C LYS A 57 -26.04 -12.86 8.25
N TRP A 58 -24.87 -12.70 8.85
CA TRP A 58 -24.59 -13.23 10.19
C TRP A 58 -25.10 -12.24 11.24
N GLN A 59 -26.11 -12.64 12.02
CA GLN A 59 -26.68 -11.81 13.09
C GLN A 59 -26.98 -12.69 14.30
N SER A 60 -26.53 -12.26 15.48
CA SER A 60 -26.76 -12.94 16.76
C SER A 60 -26.41 -14.44 16.75
N GLY A 61 -25.29 -14.79 16.11
CA GLY A 61 -24.79 -16.17 16.07
C GLY A 61 -25.43 -17.09 15.03
N ASN A 62 -26.32 -16.58 14.17
CA ASN A 62 -26.99 -17.38 13.14
C ASN A 62 -27.04 -16.67 11.78
N PHE A 63 -27.02 -17.46 10.70
CA PHE A 63 -27.27 -16.95 9.36
C PHE A 63 -28.77 -16.70 9.13
N GLN A 64 -29.11 -15.47 8.77
CA GLN A 64 -30.47 -15.09 8.35
C GLN A 64 -30.85 -15.74 7.02
N SER A 65 -32.12 -15.64 6.60
CA SER A 65 -32.59 -16.12 5.30
C SER A 65 -31.85 -15.45 4.13
N TRP A 66 -31.82 -16.13 2.99
CA TRP A 66 -31.32 -15.56 1.74
C TRP A 66 -32.04 -14.26 1.40
N SER A 67 -31.28 -13.26 0.96
CA SER A 67 -31.80 -11.95 0.59
C SER A 67 -30.90 -11.28 -0.44
N THR A 68 -31.49 -10.35 -1.19
CA THR A 68 -30.78 -9.42 -2.09
C THR A 68 -30.99 -7.96 -1.65
N GLN A 69 -31.65 -7.73 -0.52
CA GLN A 69 -32.15 -6.41 -0.12
C GLN A 69 -31.05 -5.33 -0.06
N ASP A 70 -29.89 -5.66 0.49
CA ASP A 70 -28.76 -4.73 0.65
C ASP A 70 -27.76 -4.77 -0.52
N SER A 71 -27.97 -5.66 -1.49
CA SER A 71 -27.03 -5.89 -2.61
C SER A 71 -27.62 -5.51 -3.98
N ARG A 72 -28.83 -4.94 -4.03
CA ARG A 72 -29.52 -4.56 -5.29
C ARG A 72 -28.69 -3.64 -6.18
N GLU A 73 -27.84 -2.81 -5.59
CA GLU A 73 -26.99 -1.83 -6.26
C GLU A 73 -25.50 -2.25 -6.26
N THR A 74 -25.20 -3.55 -6.39
CA THR A 74 -23.80 -4.01 -6.49
C THR A 74 -23.19 -3.50 -7.80
N ARG A 75 -22.03 -2.84 -7.70
CA ARG A 75 -21.26 -2.30 -8.84
C ARG A 75 -20.10 -3.22 -9.18
N THR A 76 -19.88 -3.46 -10.47
CA THR A 76 -18.71 -4.16 -11.02
C THR A 76 -18.07 -3.32 -12.12
N ILE A 77 -16.84 -3.63 -12.51
CA ILE A 77 -16.16 -2.95 -13.64
C ILE A 77 -16.96 -3.18 -14.92
N ASP A 78 -17.41 -4.42 -15.16
CA ASP A 78 -18.24 -4.76 -16.34
C ASP A 78 -19.59 -4.03 -16.34
N GLY A 79 -20.09 -3.63 -15.17
CA GLY A 79 -21.30 -2.84 -15.02
C GLY A 79 -21.08 -1.33 -15.20
N MET A 80 -19.86 -0.83 -15.39
CA MET A 80 -19.59 0.60 -15.57
C MET A 80 -19.90 1.06 -17.00
N ASN A 81 -21.09 1.61 -17.22
CA ASN A 81 -21.57 2.02 -18.55
C ASN A 81 -20.78 3.20 -19.16
N TRP A 82 -20.11 4.00 -18.33
CA TRP A 82 -19.35 5.18 -18.75
C TRP A 82 -17.84 4.99 -18.72
N TYR A 83 -17.35 3.85 -18.22
CA TYR A 83 -15.93 3.58 -18.12
C TYR A 83 -15.47 2.78 -19.33
N GLN A 84 -14.40 3.27 -19.95
CA GLN A 84 -13.64 2.53 -20.94
C GLN A 84 -12.21 2.47 -20.42
N PRO A 85 -11.58 1.29 -20.35
CA PRO A 85 -10.18 1.19 -19.94
C PRO A 85 -9.33 2.12 -20.80
N THR A 86 -8.68 3.09 -20.16
CA THR A 86 -7.73 3.99 -20.85
C THR A 86 -6.44 3.24 -21.17
N VAL A 87 -5.54 3.89 -21.92
CA VAL A 87 -4.18 3.40 -22.21
C VAL A 87 -3.53 2.81 -20.96
N GLN A 88 -2.96 1.61 -21.09
CA GLN A 88 -2.25 0.95 -20.00
C GLN A 88 -1.08 1.83 -19.55
N HIS A 89 -1.11 2.24 -18.27
CA HIS A 89 -0.08 3.11 -17.72
C HIS A 89 1.25 2.36 -17.58
N ALA A 90 2.34 3.01 -17.96
CA ALA A 90 3.67 2.51 -17.68
C ALA A 90 3.91 2.43 -16.16
N GLN A 91 4.48 1.32 -15.70
CA GLN A 91 4.68 1.01 -14.29
C GLN A 91 6.13 0.59 -14.01
N THR A 92 6.60 0.84 -12.79
CA THR A 92 7.82 0.26 -12.24
C THR A 92 7.64 -1.24 -11.96
N PHE A 93 8.72 -1.94 -11.58
CA PHE A 93 8.63 -3.34 -11.13
C PHE A 93 7.79 -3.52 -9.86
N TRP A 94 7.60 -2.46 -9.07
CA TRP A 94 6.69 -2.48 -7.91
C TRP A 94 5.23 -2.29 -8.33
N GLY A 95 4.94 -1.80 -9.53
CA GLY A 95 3.59 -1.43 -9.99
C GLY A 95 3.23 0.03 -9.79
N GLY A 96 4.17 0.88 -9.38
CA GLY A 96 3.95 2.31 -9.31
C GLY A 96 3.95 2.93 -10.70
N ARG A 97 3.01 3.84 -10.97
CA ARG A 97 2.86 4.54 -12.26
C ARG A 97 3.98 5.57 -12.46
N THR A 98 4.64 5.57 -13.61
CA THR A 98 5.87 6.36 -13.85
C THR A 98 5.63 7.76 -14.42
N ASN A 99 4.48 8.00 -15.05
CA ASN A 99 4.16 9.27 -15.73
C ASN A 99 3.33 10.24 -14.88
N LEU A 100 3.44 10.16 -13.56
CA LEU A 100 2.85 11.12 -12.63
C LEU A 100 3.95 11.98 -12.03
N HIS A 101 3.77 13.30 -12.09
CA HIS A 101 4.72 14.24 -11.53
C HIS A 101 4.32 14.60 -10.10
N PRO A 102 5.12 14.21 -9.08
CA PRO A 102 4.83 14.57 -7.71
C PRO A 102 5.08 16.06 -7.48
N THR A 103 4.11 16.74 -6.89
CA THR A 103 4.20 18.14 -6.44
C THR A 103 4.70 18.26 -5.01
N SER A 104 4.65 17.17 -4.23
CA SER A 104 5.22 17.06 -2.88
C SER A 104 5.71 15.65 -2.62
N ILE A 105 6.83 15.50 -1.92
CA ILE A 105 7.43 14.22 -1.54
C ILE A 105 7.95 14.30 -0.11
N ILE A 106 7.53 13.36 0.73
CA ILE A 106 8.06 13.14 2.08
C ILE A 106 8.78 11.80 2.09
N GLY A 107 10.10 11.90 2.14
CA GLY A 107 10.96 10.83 2.63
C GLY A 107 12.25 10.61 1.85
N LYS A 108 12.96 9.53 2.18
CA LYS A 108 14.27 9.23 1.59
C LYS A 108 14.15 8.47 0.28
N LYS A 109 14.73 9.03 -0.80
CA LYS A 109 14.82 8.38 -2.12
C LYS A 109 15.46 6.98 -2.01
N GLY A 110 14.98 6.04 -2.82
CA GLY A 110 15.35 4.62 -2.75
C GLY A 110 14.58 3.80 -1.71
N PHE A 111 13.62 4.41 -1.02
CA PHE A 111 12.66 3.75 -0.13
C PHE A 111 11.23 4.10 -0.56
N PHE A 112 10.26 3.35 -0.04
CA PHE A 112 8.86 3.79 -0.10
C PHE A 112 8.72 5.13 0.61
N ARG A 113 8.10 6.10 -0.07
CA ARG A 113 7.89 7.46 0.40
C ARG A 113 6.45 7.85 0.22
N VAL A 114 6.02 8.95 0.84
CA VAL A 114 4.70 9.52 0.58
C VAL A 114 4.86 10.64 -0.42
N ALA A 115 4.02 10.69 -1.45
CA ALA A 115 3.98 11.80 -2.39
C ALA A 115 2.56 12.24 -2.72
N THR A 116 2.46 13.43 -3.30
CA THR A 116 1.22 13.94 -3.90
C THR A 116 1.46 14.22 -5.38
N CYS A 117 0.65 13.64 -6.27
CA CYS A 117 0.65 13.83 -7.71
C CYS A 117 -0.74 14.29 -8.15
N GLU A 118 -0.85 15.41 -8.87
CA GLU A 118 -2.15 15.95 -9.38
C GLU A 118 -3.22 16.13 -8.28
N GLY A 119 -2.73 16.46 -7.08
CA GLY A 119 -3.53 16.62 -5.88
C GLY A 119 -3.84 15.31 -5.15
N ARG A 120 -3.57 14.12 -5.71
CA ARG A 120 -3.75 12.77 -5.11
C ARG A 120 -2.47 12.24 -4.47
N SER A 121 -2.58 11.62 -3.31
CA SER A 121 -1.46 11.01 -2.63
C SER A 121 -1.25 9.59 -3.11
N PHE A 122 0.01 9.27 -3.27
CA PHE A 122 0.52 7.95 -3.61
C PHE A 122 1.62 7.63 -2.60
N LEU A 123 1.96 6.35 -2.48
CA LEU A 123 3.34 6.06 -2.11
C LEU A 123 4.20 6.29 -3.36
N LEU A 124 5.44 6.76 -3.21
CA LEU A 124 6.44 6.52 -4.26
C LEU A 124 7.16 5.25 -3.89
N ASP A 125 7.19 4.30 -4.81
CA ASP A 125 8.06 3.15 -4.66
C ASP A 125 9.56 3.56 -4.76
N PRO A 126 10.49 2.66 -4.42
CA PRO A 126 11.93 2.92 -4.52
C PRO A 126 12.41 3.37 -5.90
N ASP A 127 11.67 3.03 -6.95
CA ASP A 127 11.97 3.35 -8.35
C ASP A 127 11.20 4.61 -8.83
N GLU A 128 10.68 5.42 -7.88
CA GLU A 128 9.94 6.69 -8.08
C GLU A 128 8.54 6.55 -8.72
N GLY A 129 8.00 5.34 -8.82
CA GLY A 129 6.65 5.11 -9.34
C GLY A 129 5.57 5.47 -8.32
N ALA A 130 4.49 6.12 -8.76
CA ALA A 130 3.30 6.41 -7.96
C ALA A 130 2.54 5.10 -7.66
N PHE A 131 2.77 4.56 -6.47
CA PHE A 131 2.39 3.24 -6.00
C PHE A 131 1.12 3.29 -5.14
N LEU A 132 0.19 2.39 -5.47
CA LEU A 132 -1.01 2.11 -4.68
C LEU A 132 -0.96 0.65 -4.25
N ILE A 133 -1.14 0.39 -2.96
CA ILE A 133 -1.12 -0.95 -2.40
C ILE A 133 -2.39 -1.70 -2.82
N HIS A 134 -2.22 -2.90 -3.36
CA HIS A 134 -3.27 -3.90 -3.49
C HIS A 134 -2.63 -5.22 -3.06
N GLY A 135 -2.76 -5.48 -1.77
CA GLY A 135 -1.98 -6.48 -1.06
C GLY A 135 -2.80 -7.64 -0.51
N ILE A 136 -2.08 -8.62 0.00
CA ILE A 136 -2.62 -9.82 0.63
C ILE A 136 -1.99 -10.04 2.02
N GLN A 137 -2.81 -10.44 2.98
CA GLN A 137 -2.39 -10.68 4.36
C GLN A 137 -2.14 -12.17 4.63
N HIS A 138 -1.20 -12.44 5.54
CA HIS A 138 -0.84 -13.78 6.02
C HIS A 138 -0.34 -14.73 4.93
N VAL A 139 0.54 -14.24 4.04
CA VAL A 139 1.15 -15.09 3.00
C VAL A 139 2.20 -16.01 3.63
N ARG A 140 1.74 -17.14 4.16
CA ARG A 140 2.54 -18.16 4.84
C ARG A 140 1.92 -19.54 4.65
N PRO A 141 2.69 -20.63 4.82
CA PRO A 141 2.11 -21.94 5.01
C PRO A 141 1.19 -21.99 6.23
N GLY A 142 0.07 -22.69 6.08
CA GLY A 142 -0.80 -23.02 7.19
C GLY A 142 -0.14 -23.98 8.19
N THR A 143 -0.57 -23.93 9.45
CA THR A 143 0.05 -24.68 10.55
C THR A 143 -0.72 -25.93 10.96
N SER A 144 -1.91 -26.17 10.41
CA SER A 144 -2.65 -27.40 10.71
C SER A 144 -2.00 -28.62 10.04
N SER A 145 -2.20 -29.81 10.61
CA SER A 145 -1.70 -31.07 10.01
C SER A 145 -2.16 -31.24 8.56
N ALA A 146 -3.42 -30.87 8.27
CA ALA A 146 -3.96 -30.92 6.92
C ALA A 146 -3.24 -29.95 5.96
N GLN A 147 -2.99 -28.71 6.39
CA GLN A 147 -2.26 -27.71 5.60
C GLN A 147 -0.80 -28.10 5.38
N GLN A 148 -0.14 -28.71 6.37
CA GLN A 148 1.23 -29.21 6.25
C GLN A 148 1.33 -30.37 5.26
N GLN A 149 0.38 -31.31 5.31
CA GLN A 149 0.29 -32.40 4.35
C GLN A 149 -0.04 -31.90 2.94
N ALA A 150 -0.93 -30.90 2.80
CA ALA A 150 -1.20 -30.25 1.52
C ALA A 150 0.04 -29.58 0.94
N LEU A 151 0.80 -28.84 1.77
CA LEU A 151 2.05 -28.22 1.33
C LEU A 151 3.05 -29.27 0.84
N GLN A 152 3.24 -30.35 1.60
CA GLN A 152 4.15 -31.42 1.22
C GLN A 152 3.71 -32.13 -0.06
N ARG A 153 2.41 -32.41 -0.22
CA ARG A 153 1.87 -33.06 -1.43
C ARG A 153 2.02 -32.18 -2.67
N LYS A 154 1.69 -30.89 -2.57
CA LYS A 154 1.63 -29.99 -3.72
C LYS A 154 2.99 -29.43 -4.10
N PHE A 155 3.73 -28.91 -3.13
CA PHE A 155 4.97 -28.18 -3.38
C PHE A 155 6.22 -28.95 -2.97
N GLY A 156 6.10 -29.93 -2.06
CA GLY A 156 7.22 -30.72 -1.54
C GLY A 156 8.22 -29.95 -0.66
N SER A 157 8.24 -28.62 -0.73
CA SER A 157 9.07 -27.74 0.10
C SER A 157 8.46 -26.34 0.24
N VAL A 158 8.88 -25.62 1.29
CA VAL A 158 8.47 -24.23 1.53
C VAL A 158 9.07 -23.28 0.48
N VAL A 159 10.26 -23.57 -0.06
CA VAL A 159 10.87 -22.77 -1.13
C VAL A 159 10.04 -22.83 -2.41
N ARG A 160 9.66 -24.05 -2.84
CA ARG A 160 8.81 -24.22 -4.02
C ARG A 160 7.41 -23.62 -3.83
N TRP A 161 6.83 -23.76 -2.63
CA TRP A 161 5.59 -23.05 -2.26
C TRP A 161 5.73 -21.54 -2.44
N SER A 162 6.85 -20.97 -2.01
CA SER A 162 7.15 -19.55 -2.11
C SER A 162 7.30 -19.08 -3.56
N GLU A 163 7.93 -19.86 -4.44
CA GLU A 163 8.09 -19.56 -5.86
C GLU A 163 6.74 -19.56 -6.59
N GLU A 164 5.95 -20.61 -6.40
CA GLU A 164 4.63 -20.76 -7.03
C GLU A 164 3.64 -19.72 -6.48
N THR A 165 3.69 -19.44 -5.17
CA THR A 165 2.85 -18.40 -4.54
C THR A 165 3.26 -17.00 -4.98
N GLY A 166 4.55 -16.69 -5.04
CA GLY A 166 5.05 -15.41 -5.55
C GLY A 166 4.57 -15.18 -6.99
N THR A 167 4.63 -16.23 -7.83
CA THR A 167 4.12 -16.19 -9.20
C THR A 167 2.60 -15.96 -9.22
N LEU A 168 1.83 -16.73 -8.47
CA LEU A 168 0.37 -16.60 -8.36
C LEU A 168 -0.05 -15.18 -7.98
N LEU A 169 0.61 -14.60 -6.97
CA LEU A 169 0.31 -13.24 -6.52
C LEU A 169 0.69 -12.21 -7.59
N SER A 170 1.83 -12.40 -8.27
CA SER A 170 2.28 -11.49 -9.33
C SER A 170 1.34 -11.48 -10.53
N VAL A 171 0.89 -12.65 -11.01
CA VAL A 171 -0.03 -12.74 -12.16
C VAL A 171 -1.44 -12.21 -11.86
N ASN A 172 -1.83 -12.20 -10.58
CA ASN A 172 -3.07 -11.57 -10.11
C ASN A 172 -2.86 -10.11 -9.68
N HIS A 173 -1.70 -9.56 -10.04
CA HIS A 173 -1.33 -8.18 -9.85
C HIS A 173 -1.26 -7.68 -8.41
N PHE A 174 -1.20 -8.56 -7.40
CA PHE A 174 -0.84 -8.13 -6.05
C PHE A 174 0.56 -7.50 -6.05
N ASN A 175 0.77 -6.51 -5.19
CA ASN A 175 2.06 -5.81 -5.09
C ASN A 175 2.56 -5.63 -3.65
N TYR A 176 1.86 -6.25 -2.69
CA TYR A 176 2.16 -6.17 -1.28
C TYR A 176 1.79 -7.47 -0.59
N ILE A 177 2.62 -7.92 0.34
CA ILE A 177 2.31 -9.03 1.24
C ILE A 177 2.58 -8.64 2.69
N SER A 178 1.86 -9.27 3.62
CA SER A 178 2.34 -9.39 5.01
C SER A 178 2.57 -10.85 5.36
N TYR A 179 3.60 -11.07 6.18
CA TYR A 179 3.98 -12.36 6.72
C TYR A 179 3.77 -12.31 8.22
N GLY A 180 2.97 -13.22 8.77
CA GLY A 180 2.63 -13.24 10.19
C GLY A 180 1.33 -13.99 10.45
N SER A 181 1.08 -14.29 11.72
CA SER A 181 -0.20 -14.84 12.20
C SER A 181 -0.73 -13.91 13.29
N LYS A 182 -1.30 -14.45 14.37
CA LYS A 182 -1.81 -13.68 15.51
C LYS A 182 -0.72 -13.01 16.37
N ARG A 183 0.57 -13.14 15.98
CA ARG A 183 1.76 -12.60 16.66
C ARG A 183 2.80 -12.10 15.66
N VAL A 184 3.76 -11.34 16.14
CA VAL A 184 4.96 -10.95 15.37
C VAL A 184 5.86 -12.16 15.16
N GLU A 185 6.03 -12.57 13.91
CA GLU A 185 6.85 -13.70 13.54
C GLU A 185 7.93 -13.24 12.57
N ALA A 186 9.16 -13.74 12.76
CA ALA A 186 10.24 -13.38 11.86
C ALA A 186 9.95 -14.02 10.50
N PHE A 187 10.01 -13.25 9.43
CA PHE A 187 9.85 -13.79 8.07
C PHE A 187 11.03 -14.75 7.79
N PRO A 188 10.84 -16.08 7.63
CA PRO A 188 11.95 -16.99 7.41
C PRO A 188 12.70 -16.64 6.12
N PRO A 189 14.05 -16.71 6.11
CA PRO A 189 14.85 -16.29 4.96
C PRO A 189 14.60 -17.12 3.70
N GLU A 190 14.34 -18.43 3.84
CA GLU A 190 14.16 -19.34 2.70
C GLU A 190 12.99 -18.99 1.77
N PRO A 191 11.74 -18.83 2.25
CA PRO A 191 10.62 -18.39 1.41
C PRO A 191 10.64 -16.90 1.09
N ARG A 192 11.54 -16.10 1.68
CA ARG A 192 11.47 -14.65 1.57
C ARG A 192 11.75 -14.17 0.15
N ILE A 193 12.84 -14.65 -0.45
CA ILE A 193 13.32 -14.12 -1.74
C ILE A 193 12.31 -14.39 -2.87
N PRO A 194 11.78 -15.62 -3.07
CA PRO A 194 10.88 -15.88 -4.18
C PRO A 194 9.49 -15.24 -3.99
N LEU A 195 9.04 -15.05 -2.74
CA LEU A 195 7.83 -14.29 -2.45
C LEU A 195 7.98 -12.80 -2.76
N LEU A 196 9.13 -12.21 -2.41
CA LEU A 196 9.35 -10.77 -2.56
C LEU A 196 9.81 -10.36 -3.96
N ASN A 197 10.41 -11.28 -4.72
CA ASN A 197 10.93 -11.04 -6.06
C ASN A 197 10.48 -12.11 -7.06
N PRO A 198 9.17 -12.29 -7.29
CA PRO A 198 8.71 -13.10 -8.41
C PRO A 198 9.26 -12.51 -9.73
N SER A 199 9.61 -13.35 -10.69
CA SER A 199 10.40 -12.98 -11.88
C SER A 199 9.86 -11.79 -12.69
N SER A 200 8.57 -11.48 -12.56
CA SER A 200 7.89 -10.41 -13.28
C SER A 200 7.69 -9.11 -12.50
N ARG A 201 7.76 -9.10 -11.15
CA ARG A 201 7.44 -7.93 -10.29
C ARG A 201 8.12 -8.02 -8.92
N LYS A 202 8.22 -6.91 -8.20
CA LYS A 202 8.63 -6.87 -6.79
C LYS A 202 7.40 -6.74 -5.89
N MET A 203 7.40 -7.42 -4.74
CA MET A 203 6.35 -7.32 -3.72
C MET A 203 6.82 -6.47 -2.55
N ALA A 204 6.06 -5.44 -2.23
CA ALA A 204 6.23 -4.69 -0.99
C ALA A 204 5.90 -5.59 0.22
N TYR A 205 6.49 -5.26 1.38
CA TYR A 205 6.35 -6.06 2.58
C TYR A 205 6.20 -5.18 3.82
N ALA A 206 5.28 -5.54 4.72
CA ALA A 206 5.31 -5.06 6.10
C ALA A 206 4.87 -6.14 7.10
N GLU A 207 5.30 -5.99 8.36
CA GLU A 207 4.97 -6.88 9.47
C GLU A 207 3.74 -6.39 10.24
N ASN A 208 2.85 -7.32 10.58
CA ASN A 208 1.76 -7.06 11.51
C ASN A 208 2.26 -7.27 12.94
N LEU A 209 2.28 -6.20 13.72
CA LEU A 209 3.02 -6.20 14.99
C LEU A 209 2.22 -6.70 16.20
N HIS A 210 0.90 -6.89 16.09
CA HIS A 210 0.03 -7.50 17.13
C HIS A 210 0.42 -7.21 18.60
N LEU A 211 0.85 -5.97 18.89
CA LEU A 211 1.65 -5.65 20.08
C LEU A 211 0.91 -5.96 21.39
N LEU A 212 -0.35 -5.54 21.45
CA LEU A 212 -1.22 -5.72 22.61
C LEU A 212 -1.57 -7.21 22.85
N SER A 213 -1.88 -7.94 21.78
CA SER A 213 -2.24 -9.36 21.86
C SER A 213 -1.03 -10.24 22.20
N SER A 214 0.15 -9.88 21.70
CA SER A 214 1.39 -10.59 22.00
C SER A 214 1.75 -10.45 23.48
N PHE A 215 1.67 -9.22 24.02
CA PHE A 215 1.85 -8.99 25.45
C PHE A 215 0.88 -9.77 26.33
N MET A 216 -0.41 -9.71 26.01
CA MET A 216 -1.46 -10.42 26.75
C MET A 216 -1.13 -11.90 26.92
N TRP A 217 -0.66 -12.54 25.85
CA TRP A 217 -0.42 -13.97 25.84
C TRP A 217 0.88 -14.34 26.57
N ASP A 218 1.93 -13.54 26.43
CA ASP A 218 3.22 -13.79 27.07
C ASP A 218 3.19 -13.52 28.58
N MET A 219 2.36 -12.57 29.01
CA MET A 219 2.17 -12.24 30.42
C MET A 219 0.98 -12.98 31.06
N SER A 220 0.24 -13.80 30.32
CA SER A 220 -1.01 -14.45 30.76
C SER A 220 -0.92 -15.17 32.10
N LYS A 221 0.26 -15.72 32.46
CA LYS A 221 0.50 -16.40 33.74
C LYS A 221 0.80 -15.47 34.92
N ASN A 222 1.13 -14.22 34.64
CA ASN A 222 1.62 -13.22 35.59
C ASN A 222 0.62 -12.06 35.77
N LEU A 223 -0.50 -12.07 35.04
CA LEU A 223 -1.57 -11.09 35.16
C LEU A 223 -2.58 -11.54 36.23
N GLY A 224 -3.03 -10.62 37.09
CA GLY A 224 -3.97 -10.91 38.18
C GLY A 224 -5.41 -11.15 37.74
N TYR A 225 -5.68 -11.31 36.45
CA TYR A 225 -7.02 -11.43 35.87
C TYR A 225 -6.99 -12.20 34.54
N ALA A 226 -8.11 -12.85 34.21
CA ALA A 226 -8.29 -13.61 32.97
C ALA A 226 -8.95 -12.76 31.87
N PHE A 227 -8.66 -13.08 30.60
CA PHE A 227 -9.18 -12.35 29.42
C PHE A 227 -10.25 -13.12 28.63
N GLU A 228 -10.62 -14.32 29.08
CA GLU A 228 -11.52 -15.23 28.38
C GLU A 228 -13.00 -14.94 28.66
N ASP A 229 -13.32 -14.07 29.62
CA ASP A 229 -14.68 -13.84 30.13
C ASP A 229 -15.37 -12.58 29.58
N ASN A 230 -14.77 -11.88 28.61
CA ASN A 230 -15.24 -10.59 28.05
C ASN A 230 -15.48 -9.47 29.08
N LYS A 231 -14.99 -9.61 30.32
CA LYS A 231 -15.21 -8.64 31.39
C LYS A 231 -14.43 -7.34 31.22
N TYR A 232 -13.26 -7.41 30.59
CA TYR A 232 -12.37 -6.26 30.39
C TYR A 232 -12.00 -6.09 28.91
N ASN A 233 -12.00 -4.83 28.45
CA ASN A 233 -11.43 -4.49 27.16
C ASN A 233 -9.91 -4.69 27.21
N ARG A 234 -9.33 -5.35 26.20
CA ARG A 234 -7.89 -5.64 26.11
C ARG A 234 -7.00 -4.38 26.18
N LEU A 235 -7.54 -3.19 25.93
CA LEU A 235 -6.85 -1.91 26.14
C LEU A 235 -6.39 -1.69 27.59
N VAL A 236 -6.95 -2.41 28.57
CA VAL A 236 -6.49 -2.35 29.97
C VAL A 236 -5.01 -2.75 30.11
N LEU A 237 -4.51 -3.59 29.20
CA LEU A 237 -3.11 -4.04 29.17
C LEU A 237 -2.10 -2.90 28.94
N LEU A 238 -2.54 -1.77 28.37
CA LEU A 238 -1.69 -0.57 28.20
C LEU A 238 -1.24 0.01 29.54
N PHE A 239 -1.95 -0.31 30.63
CA PHE A 239 -1.67 0.18 31.97
C PHE A 239 -0.89 -0.84 32.83
N GLU A 240 -0.58 -2.03 32.30
CA GLU A 240 0.23 -3.01 33.02
C GLU A 240 1.68 -2.48 33.16
N PRO A 241 2.27 -2.49 34.38
CA PRO A 241 3.60 -1.91 34.61
C PRO A 241 4.72 -2.49 33.73
N THR A 242 4.57 -3.75 33.31
CA THR A 242 5.55 -4.44 32.46
C THR A 242 5.29 -4.26 30.96
N PHE A 243 4.16 -3.67 30.55
CA PHE A 243 3.79 -3.48 29.15
C PHE A 243 4.85 -2.71 28.40
N THR A 244 5.28 -1.56 28.93
CA THR A 244 6.31 -0.72 28.31
C THR A 244 7.62 -1.48 28.13
N SER A 245 8.13 -2.16 29.16
CA SER A 245 9.38 -2.92 29.08
C SER A 245 9.30 -4.15 28.15
N TYR A 246 8.15 -4.84 28.14
CA TYR A 246 7.91 -5.97 27.22
C TYR A 246 7.83 -5.50 25.78
N ILE A 247 7.10 -4.41 25.52
CA ILE A 247 7.08 -3.80 24.19
C ILE A 247 8.47 -3.32 23.84
N ASP A 248 9.24 -2.73 24.75
CA ASP A 248 10.63 -2.31 24.51
C ASP A 248 11.57 -3.48 24.16
N GLU A 249 11.36 -4.67 24.71
CA GLU A 249 12.14 -5.89 24.40
C GLU A 249 11.70 -6.51 23.07
N LEU A 250 10.39 -6.67 22.84
CA LEU A 250 9.81 -7.16 21.58
C LEU A 250 10.11 -6.21 20.40
N THR A 251 10.12 -4.90 20.66
CA THR A 251 10.47 -3.83 19.71
C THR A 251 11.99 -3.80 19.48
N ARG A 252 12.82 -4.08 20.50
CA ARG A 252 14.27 -4.29 20.34
C ARG A 252 14.59 -5.52 19.48
N GLU A 253 13.76 -6.56 19.52
CA GLU A 253 13.90 -7.75 18.67
C GLU A 253 13.40 -7.53 17.23
N LYS A 254 12.31 -6.75 17.02
CA LYS A 254 11.63 -6.73 15.70
C LYS A 254 11.24 -5.38 15.08
N VAL A 255 11.39 -4.21 15.71
CA VAL A 255 11.01 -2.94 15.05
C VAL A 255 11.82 -1.74 15.54
N ARG A 256 12.54 -1.04 14.65
CA ARG A 256 12.88 0.37 14.87
C ARG A 256 12.11 1.25 13.90
N PHE A 257 11.38 2.23 14.44
CA PHE A 257 11.15 3.50 13.74
C PHE A 257 11.07 4.68 14.71
N TYR A 258 11.88 5.72 14.49
CA TYR A 258 11.81 7.04 15.15
C TYR A 258 12.58 8.09 14.32
N VAL A 259 12.55 9.39 14.70
CA VAL A 259 13.35 10.50 14.12
C VAL A 259 13.91 11.41 15.25
N LYS A 260 15.10 12.00 15.06
CA LYS A 260 15.97 12.84 15.93
C LYS A 260 15.87 14.33 15.53
N ALA A 261 16.38 15.32 16.30
CA ALA A 261 16.47 16.72 15.85
C ALA A 261 17.89 17.33 15.88
N ASP A 262 18.22 18.18 14.89
CA ASP A 262 19.56 18.75 14.63
C ASP A 262 19.90 19.96 15.52
N ASP A 263 18.91 20.69 16.02
CA ASP A 263 19.10 21.83 16.91
C ASP A 263 19.40 21.45 18.37
N ALA A 264 19.73 20.18 18.61
CA ALA A 264 20.01 19.66 19.93
C ALA A 264 21.51 19.73 20.29
N TYR A 265 21.80 20.32 21.45
CA TYR A 265 23.14 20.57 22.00
C TYR A 265 23.26 20.03 23.43
N TYR A 266 24.48 19.73 23.84
CA TYR A 266 24.86 19.44 25.23
C TYR A 266 26.13 20.17 25.60
N GLU A 267 26.08 20.96 26.68
CA GLU A 267 27.22 21.72 27.20
C GLU A 267 27.93 22.57 26.13
N GLY A 268 27.15 23.28 25.32
CA GLY A 268 27.67 24.12 24.22
C GLY A 268 28.20 23.33 23.02
N LYS A 269 28.19 21.99 23.08
CA LYS A 269 28.62 21.11 21.99
C LYS A 269 27.42 20.49 21.29
N LYS A 270 27.34 20.65 19.98
CA LYS A 270 26.24 20.09 19.17
C LYS A 270 26.27 18.57 19.23
N TYR A 271 25.10 17.93 19.36
CA TYR A 271 25.03 16.49 19.23
C TYR A 271 25.38 16.05 17.80
N THR A 272 26.19 14.99 17.67
CA THR A 272 26.65 14.48 16.38
C THR A 272 25.58 13.68 15.64
N ASN A 273 24.61 13.09 16.36
CA ASN A 273 23.44 12.40 15.81
C ASN A 273 23.73 11.23 14.84
N THR A 274 24.92 10.62 14.96
CA THR A 274 25.45 9.63 14.02
C THR A 274 25.00 8.18 14.27
N GLU A 275 24.29 7.86 15.37
CA GLU A 275 23.92 6.48 15.74
C GLU A 275 22.38 6.24 15.74
N GLY A 276 21.93 5.04 15.32
CA GLY A 276 20.51 4.63 15.21
C GLY A 276 19.79 5.02 13.90
N GLY A 277 18.73 4.29 13.51
CA GLY A 277 18.06 4.39 12.18
C GLY A 277 16.97 5.47 11.98
N GLY A 278 16.87 6.45 12.88
CA GLY A 278 15.90 7.55 12.75
C GLY A 278 16.42 8.81 12.06
N TRP A 279 15.58 9.51 11.28
CA TRP A 279 15.94 10.74 10.54
C TRP A 279 16.14 11.94 11.43
N LEU A 280 16.93 12.92 11.02
CA LEU A 280 17.19 14.14 11.79
C LEU A 280 16.35 15.31 11.24
N VAL A 281 15.42 15.87 12.02
CA VAL A 281 14.62 17.05 11.68
C VAL A 281 15.22 18.32 12.27
N ARG A 282 14.90 19.51 11.74
CA ARG A 282 15.60 20.74 12.15
C ARG A 282 15.33 21.19 13.59
N THR A 283 14.10 21.01 14.07
CA THR A 283 13.70 21.49 15.40
C THR A 283 12.83 20.49 16.14
N GLN A 284 12.78 20.63 17.46
CA GLN A 284 11.89 19.85 18.32
C GLN A 284 10.40 20.05 17.99
N GLN A 285 10.02 21.21 17.43
CA GLN A 285 8.64 21.48 16.97
C GLN A 285 8.26 20.60 15.76
N HIS A 286 9.17 20.40 14.81
CA HIS A 286 8.94 19.50 13.65
C HIS A 286 8.86 18.02 14.04
N ARG A 287 9.38 17.63 15.22
CA ARG A 287 9.14 16.28 15.77
C ARG A 287 7.69 16.10 16.22
N GLY A 288 7.02 17.15 16.69
CA GLY A 288 5.63 17.13 17.14
C GLY A 288 4.60 17.08 15.99
N GLU A 289 4.87 17.77 14.89
CA GLU A 289 4.03 17.78 13.67
C GLU A 289 4.03 16.45 12.91
N PHE A 290 5.16 15.73 12.96
CA PHE A 290 5.35 14.44 12.29
C PHE A 290 4.48 13.31 12.88
N TYR A 291 4.04 13.47 14.13
CA TYR A 291 3.31 12.47 14.89
C TYR A 291 1.79 12.61 14.77
N GLN A 292 1.24 13.83 14.78
CA GLN A 292 -0.21 14.03 14.77
C GLN A 292 -0.87 13.80 13.42
N ASN A 293 -0.07 13.70 12.35
CA ASN A 293 -0.44 13.33 10.99
C ASN A 293 -0.87 11.84 10.89
N PHE A 294 -1.90 11.42 11.58
CA PHE A 294 -3.20 11.55 10.90
C PHE A 294 -3.24 10.74 9.59
N CYS A 295 -2.62 9.57 9.58
CA CYS A 295 -3.30 8.33 9.98
C CYS A 295 -4.83 8.20 9.75
N LEU A 296 -5.60 9.28 9.61
CA LEU A 296 -7.04 9.29 9.81
C LEU A 296 -7.83 9.87 8.62
N ARG A 297 -7.21 10.26 7.49
CA ARG A 297 -7.91 10.81 6.29
C ARG A 297 -7.60 10.07 4.99
N LEU A 298 -7.07 8.87 5.15
CA LEU A 298 -6.12 8.35 4.22
C LEU A 298 -6.74 7.71 2.98
N LEU A 299 -8.04 7.49 2.75
CA LEU A 299 -8.45 6.71 1.55
C LEU A 299 -9.67 7.19 0.69
N GLU A 300 -10.56 8.10 1.11
CA GLU A 300 -11.64 8.68 0.24
C GLU A 300 -11.24 9.85 -0.65
N SER A 301 -9.97 9.80 -0.85
CA SER A 301 -9.17 10.91 -0.58
C SER A 301 -8.26 10.79 -1.74
N ARG A 302 -8.02 11.92 -2.34
CA ARG A 302 -6.71 12.18 -2.88
C ARG A 302 -5.58 12.00 -1.82
N ARG A 303 -5.74 11.17 -0.79
CA ARG A 303 -4.78 10.72 0.22
C ARG A 303 -4.69 9.18 0.33
N CYS A 304 -5.53 8.44 -0.45
CA CYS A 304 -5.62 6.97 -0.60
C CYS A 304 -4.43 6.31 -1.21
N VAL A 305 -3.76 5.44 -0.47
CA VAL A 305 -2.59 4.70 -0.97
C VAL A 305 -2.77 3.19 -1.05
N GLY A 306 -3.99 2.64 -0.89
CA GLY A 306 -4.30 1.23 -1.19
C GLY A 306 -5.06 0.41 -0.13
N TRP A 307 -5.06 -0.91 -0.28
CA TRP A 307 -5.74 -1.89 0.60
C TRP A 307 -5.00 -3.23 0.70
N VAL A 308 -5.29 -4.02 1.73
CA VAL A 308 -4.75 -5.38 1.93
C VAL A 308 -5.91 -6.34 2.23
N HIS A 309 -6.05 -7.41 1.44
CA HIS A 309 -7.08 -8.45 1.62
C HIS A 309 -6.68 -9.44 2.74
N PHE A 310 -7.67 -9.90 3.51
CA PHE A 310 -7.53 -10.93 4.52
C PHE A 310 -8.33 -12.18 4.08
N GLU A 311 -7.71 -13.31 3.75
CA GLU A 311 -6.28 -13.68 3.91
C GLU A 311 -5.77 -14.60 2.79
N TYR A 312 -4.52 -15.07 2.86
CA TYR A 312 -3.88 -15.86 1.80
C TYR A 312 -4.52 -17.24 1.60
N ASN A 313 -4.60 -18.05 2.65
CA ASN A 313 -5.08 -19.43 2.54
C ASN A 313 -6.20 -19.72 3.54
N ASP A 314 -7.11 -20.61 3.15
CA ASP A 314 -8.16 -21.07 4.04
C ASP A 314 -7.61 -21.76 5.29
N ALA A 315 -8.32 -21.58 6.39
CA ALA A 315 -8.19 -22.39 7.59
C ALA A 315 -9.17 -23.57 7.54
N VAL A 316 -9.00 -24.52 8.47
CA VAL A 316 -9.93 -25.63 8.63
C VAL A 316 -11.34 -25.08 8.84
N ASP A 317 -12.28 -25.52 7.99
CA ASP A 317 -13.70 -25.15 7.98
C ASP A 317 -14.03 -23.67 7.70
N THR A 318 -13.09 -22.86 7.18
CA THR A 318 -13.38 -21.46 6.82
C THR A 318 -12.78 -21.06 5.48
N ASN A 319 -13.64 -20.59 4.56
CA ASN A 319 -13.28 -20.04 3.26
C ASN A 319 -13.01 -18.52 3.36
N LYS A 320 -11.76 -18.13 3.55
CA LYS A 320 -11.29 -16.73 3.63
C LYS A 320 -10.09 -16.45 2.73
N GLY A 321 -9.47 -17.51 2.24
CA GLY A 321 -8.24 -17.50 1.48
C GLY A 321 -8.48 -17.13 0.03
N VAL A 322 -7.44 -16.62 -0.61
CA VAL A 322 -7.36 -16.58 -2.08
C VAL A 322 -6.98 -17.95 -2.66
N VAL A 323 -6.44 -18.84 -1.81
CA VAL A 323 -6.26 -20.26 -2.08
C VAL A 323 -6.98 -21.11 -1.02
N SER A 324 -7.41 -22.30 -1.41
CA SER A 324 -8.04 -23.28 -0.52
C SER A 324 -7.05 -23.84 0.51
N LEU A 325 -7.54 -24.72 1.40
CA LEU A 325 -6.71 -25.45 2.35
C LEU A 325 -5.63 -26.30 1.67
N ASP A 326 -5.93 -26.81 0.46
CA ASP A 326 -5.01 -27.57 -0.39
C ASP A 326 -4.13 -26.66 -1.28
N TYR A 327 -4.16 -25.34 -1.04
CA TYR A 327 -3.51 -24.30 -1.84
C TYR A 327 -3.99 -24.26 -3.30
N GLU A 328 -5.20 -24.71 -3.58
CA GLU A 328 -5.80 -24.54 -4.91
C GLU A 328 -6.33 -23.11 -5.07
N PRO A 329 -5.93 -22.38 -6.12
CA PRO A 329 -6.41 -21.01 -6.32
C PRO A 329 -7.92 -20.97 -6.60
N TYR A 330 -8.62 -20.03 -5.98
CA TYR A 330 -10.00 -19.72 -6.34
C TYR A 330 -10.03 -18.87 -7.62
N VAL A 331 -9.90 -19.54 -8.78
CA VAL A 331 -9.69 -18.90 -10.09
C VAL A 331 -10.73 -17.83 -10.41
N SER A 332 -12.02 -18.13 -10.26
CA SER A 332 -13.09 -17.16 -10.56
C SER A 332 -13.06 -15.92 -9.66
N TYR A 333 -12.64 -16.07 -8.40
CA TYR A 333 -12.42 -14.94 -7.50
C TYR A 333 -11.19 -14.13 -7.93
N LEU A 334 -10.10 -14.81 -8.26
CA LEU A 334 -8.84 -14.19 -8.69
C LEU A 334 -8.96 -13.46 -10.03
N GLU A 335 -9.82 -13.92 -10.95
CA GLU A 335 -10.14 -13.20 -12.19
C GLU A 335 -10.74 -11.81 -11.90
N GLN A 336 -11.68 -11.71 -10.96
CA GLN A 336 -12.28 -10.44 -10.54
C GLN A 336 -11.26 -9.53 -9.84
N VAL A 337 -10.43 -10.11 -8.97
CA VAL A 337 -9.33 -9.39 -8.29
C VAL A 337 -8.32 -8.86 -9.32
N SER A 338 -7.93 -9.69 -10.28
CA SER A 338 -6.96 -9.32 -11.31
C SER A 338 -7.53 -8.24 -12.23
N GLN A 339 -8.80 -8.34 -12.63
CA GLN A 339 -9.50 -7.32 -13.42
C GLN A 339 -9.44 -5.96 -12.73
N LEU A 340 -9.65 -5.91 -11.40
CA LEU A 340 -9.54 -4.68 -10.61
C LEU A 340 -8.09 -4.19 -10.51
N ASN A 341 -7.18 -5.05 -10.04
CA ASN A 341 -5.79 -4.70 -9.73
C ASN A 341 -5.03 -4.15 -10.95
N GLN A 342 -5.30 -4.69 -12.15
CA GLN A 342 -4.72 -4.21 -13.40
C GLN A 342 -5.16 -2.79 -13.77
N GLN A 343 -6.37 -2.41 -13.35
CA GLN A 343 -7.03 -1.18 -13.75
C GLN A 343 -7.02 -0.11 -12.66
N VAL A 344 -6.30 -0.32 -11.55
CA VAL A 344 -6.27 0.61 -10.40
C VAL A 344 -5.96 2.04 -10.83
N HIS A 345 -4.95 2.24 -11.70
CA HIS A 345 -4.56 3.57 -12.15
C HIS A 345 -5.56 4.20 -13.14
N SER A 346 -6.15 3.42 -14.05
CA SER A 346 -7.15 3.93 -15.00
C SER A 346 -8.49 4.24 -14.30
N LEU A 347 -8.86 3.45 -13.30
CA LEU A 347 -10.01 3.73 -12.43
C LEU A 347 -9.79 5.00 -11.61
N VAL A 348 -8.57 5.23 -11.10
CA VAL A 348 -8.20 6.50 -10.45
C VAL A 348 -8.42 7.68 -11.38
N ASP A 349 -7.95 7.61 -12.64
CA ASP A 349 -8.14 8.66 -13.63
C ASP A 349 -9.64 8.92 -13.91
N TYR A 350 -10.43 7.85 -14.05
CA TYR A 350 -11.89 7.95 -14.23
C TYR A 350 -12.57 8.73 -13.08
N TYR A 351 -12.30 8.33 -11.84
CA TYR A 351 -12.93 8.96 -10.67
C TYR A 351 -12.44 10.39 -10.41
N ASP A 352 -11.15 10.67 -10.64
CA ASP A 352 -10.60 12.01 -10.42
C ASP A 352 -11.10 13.01 -11.48
N LYS A 353 -11.29 12.58 -12.74
CA LYS A 353 -11.93 13.40 -13.79
C LYS A 353 -13.39 13.71 -13.48
N ARG A 354 -14.13 12.76 -12.89
CA ARG A 354 -15.53 12.96 -12.48
C ARG A 354 -15.67 14.06 -11.42
N LYS A 355 -14.76 14.14 -10.44
CA LYS A 355 -14.81 15.14 -9.35
C LYS A 355 -14.48 16.57 -9.80
N ASN A 356 -13.89 16.74 -10.98
CA ASN A 356 -13.56 18.04 -11.54
C ASN A 356 -14.67 18.58 -12.47
N LYS A 357 -15.76 17.84 -12.66
CA LYS A 357 -17.03 18.30 -13.23
C LYS A 357 -17.96 18.70 -12.11
#